data_AF-A0A9P5ND95-F1
#
_entry.id   AF-A0A9P5ND95-F1
#
_cell.length_a   1.000
_cell.length_b   1.000
_cell.length_c   1.000
_cell.angle_alpha   90.00
_cell.angle_beta   90.00
_cell.angle_gamma   90.00
#
_symmetry.space_group_name_H-M   'P 1'
#
loop_
_entity.id
_entity.type
_entity.pdbx_description
1 polymer ?
#
loop_
_entity_poly.entity_id
_entity_poly.type
_entity_poly.pdbx_seq_one_letter_code
_entity_poly.pdbx_strand_id
1 'polypeptide(L)'
;MSLRKFERPVEFRIKDFVIDPTQDLLIILEAGWARLHIQTLSPDAIQTHPLAMQNVLEFGTGPGGTISLEVAGDAVGLFINKGFGYVRPRLLIWNWKTGDLIYDSNFIKEKLSESISSFAFLNQNSFMLTAAGGNGTLYLYSFEPTAPGLSIPVLCAILRLPSVPTSIAILYQLDIHSSPIHSGHCENLSFCNPPDSHMVVLSARYAIDSRIPGLSEQCSFFVHKRTFLGYINQFQHVDIGVPDMEWKRWGEMNTRFLKTTSGRSNFCVHGDRIALYNSNTHSITIFNFNMPSSMSISEVPTYRLHDEPSSEYPYNISTRLPYYSTSCELGERFLNCMIDTERIIGLKKVEANNMALYIYDFSR
;
A
#
# COMPACT_ATOMS: atom_id res chain seq x y z
N MET A 1 -13.00 -25.42 12.09
CA MET A 1 -12.22 -24.17 12.13
C MET A 1 -11.10 -24.37 13.13
N SER A 2 -9.87 -24.52 12.67
CA SER A 2 -8.70 -24.73 13.54
C SER A 2 -7.88 -23.44 13.60
N LEU A 3 -7.67 -22.89 14.78
CA LEU A 3 -6.80 -21.74 14.99
C LEU A 3 -5.37 -22.24 15.26
N ARG A 4 -4.38 -21.76 14.51
CA ARG A 4 -2.96 -21.96 14.84
C ARG A 4 -2.36 -20.64 15.32
N LYS A 5 -1.58 -20.70 16.40
CA LYS A 5 -0.89 -19.55 17.00
C LYS A 5 0.61 -19.75 16.84
N PHE A 6 1.32 -18.69 16.45
CA PHE A 6 2.77 -18.64 16.39
C PHE A 6 3.29 -17.43 17.16
N GLU A 7 4.38 -17.60 17.90
CA GLU A 7 5.05 -16.56 18.68
C GLU A 7 6.56 -16.63 18.45
N ARG A 8 7.19 -15.46 18.20
CA ARG A 8 8.65 -15.34 18.04
C ARG A 8 9.16 -14.18 18.87
N PRO A 9 10.10 -14.41 19.81
CA PRO A 9 10.71 -13.33 20.57
C PRO A 9 11.68 -12.53 19.67
N VAL A 10 11.74 -11.23 19.89
CA VAL A 10 12.72 -10.31 19.29
C VAL A 10 13.40 -9.52 20.40
N GLU A 11 14.70 -9.27 20.25
CA GLU A 11 15.52 -8.61 21.30
C GLU A 11 15.38 -7.09 21.32
N PHE A 12 14.64 -6.53 20.36
CA PHE A 12 14.48 -5.09 20.19
C PHE A 12 13.01 -4.74 19.96
N ARG A 13 12.68 -3.46 20.18
CA ARG A 13 11.33 -2.95 19.97
C ARG A 13 11.10 -2.78 18.46
N ILE A 14 10.09 -3.48 17.93
CA ILE A 14 9.67 -3.34 16.53
C ILE A 14 8.93 -2.01 16.35
N LYS A 15 9.31 -1.23 15.32
CA LYS A 15 8.57 -0.06 14.86
C LYS A 15 7.61 -0.42 13.74
N ASP A 16 8.08 -1.19 12.77
CA ASP A 16 7.33 -1.64 11.60
C ASP A 16 7.95 -2.93 11.05
N PHE A 17 7.25 -3.66 10.19
CA PHE A 17 7.79 -4.84 9.53
C PHE A 17 7.07 -5.09 8.20
N VAL A 18 7.75 -5.80 7.29
CA VAL A 18 7.17 -6.28 6.04
C VAL A 18 7.63 -7.72 5.79
N ILE A 19 6.82 -8.50 5.08
CA ILE A 19 7.08 -9.91 4.78
C ILE A 19 6.94 -10.16 3.28
N ASP A 20 7.75 -11.08 2.76
CA ASP A 20 7.51 -11.76 1.48
C ASP A 20 7.59 -13.28 1.70
N PRO A 21 6.43 -13.94 1.91
CA PRO A 21 6.39 -15.37 2.14
C PRO A 21 6.97 -16.20 0.98
N THR A 22 6.96 -15.67 -0.25
CA THR A 22 7.50 -16.40 -1.42
C THR A 22 9.01 -16.56 -1.37
N GLN A 23 9.68 -15.75 -0.55
CA GLN A 23 11.14 -15.79 -0.34
C GLN A 23 11.52 -16.24 1.06
N ASP A 24 10.55 -16.66 1.89
CA ASP A 24 10.79 -16.85 3.33
C ASP A 24 11.36 -15.59 4.01
N LEU A 25 10.96 -14.40 3.57
CA LEU A 25 11.55 -13.13 3.97
C LEU A 25 10.73 -12.38 5.02
N LEU A 26 11.40 -11.91 6.08
CA LEU A 26 10.90 -11.00 7.10
C LEU A 26 11.89 -9.83 7.26
N ILE A 27 11.42 -8.60 7.02
CA ILE A 27 12.21 -7.38 7.27
C ILE A 27 11.59 -6.62 8.43
N ILE A 28 12.39 -6.34 9.45
CA ILE A 28 11.93 -5.69 10.69
C ILE A 28 12.65 -4.35 10.86
N LEU A 29 11.87 -3.27 11.03
CA LEU A 29 12.40 -1.97 11.40
C LEU A 29 12.48 -1.85 12.92
N GLU A 30 13.68 -1.56 13.41
CA GLU A 30 13.93 -1.31 14.82
C GLU A 30 13.43 0.07 15.25
N ALA A 31 12.82 0.18 16.45
CA ALA A 31 12.36 1.44 17.00
C ALA A 31 13.49 2.21 17.65
N GLY A 32 13.63 3.50 17.29
CA GLY A 32 14.65 4.39 17.87
C GLY A 32 16.01 4.31 17.18
N TRP A 33 16.23 3.27 16.38
CA TRP A 33 17.44 3.07 15.59
C TRP A 33 17.08 2.99 14.10
N ALA A 34 18.03 3.40 13.27
CA ALA A 34 17.87 3.40 11.83
C ALA A 34 18.39 2.09 11.24
N ARG A 35 17.74 0.98 11.63
CA ARG A 35 18.17 -0.39 11.29
C ARG A 35 17.01 -1.21 10.75
N LEU A 36 17.24 -1.85 9.60
CA LEU A 36 16.38 -2.88 9.03
C LEU A 36 17.04 -4.24 9.22
N HIS A 37 16.41 -5.11 9.99
CA HIS A 37 16.88 -6.48 10.22
C HIS A 37 16.26 -7.41 9.18
N ILE A 38 17.10 -8.18 8.48
CA ILE A 38 16.67 -9.10 7.42
C ILE A 38 16.73 -10.54 7.97
N GLN A 39 15.56 -11.16 8.07
CA GLN A 39 15.36 -12.43 8.75
C GLN A 39 14.57 -13.41 7.88
N THR A 40 14.65 -14.69 8.24
CA THR A 40 13.76 -15.73 7.73
C THR A 40 12.37 -15.63 8.37
N LEU A 41 11.32 -15.95 7.62
CA LEU A 41 9.96 -16.04 8.13
C LEU A 41 9.72 -17.38 8.85
N SER A 42 10.36 -18.45 8.37
CA SER A 42 10.19 -19.82 8.84
C SER A 42 10.56 -19.97 10.31
N PRO A 43 9.75 -20.71 11.10
CA PRO A 43 9.93 -20.82 12.54
C PRO A 43 11.19 -21.60 12.94
N ASP A 44 11.63 -22.52 12.09
CA ASP A 44 12.74 -23.44 12.36
C ASP A 44 14.09 -22.91 11.83
N ALA A 45 14.07 -21.80 11.09
CA ALA A 45 15.24 -21.27 10.40
C ALA A 45 16.03 -20.28 11.28
N ILE A 46 17.36 -20.35 11.15
CA ILE A 46 18.33 -19.44 11.78
C ILE A 46 17.89 -17.98 11.54
N GLN A 47 18.04 -17.12 12.56
CA GLN A 47 17.45 -15.78 12.63
C GLN A 47 17.77 -14.86 11.43
N THR A 48 18.88 -15.10 10.73
CA THR A 48 19.36 -14.31 9.59
C THR A 48 18.96 -14.95 8.26
N HIS A 49 18.49 -14.15 7.30
CA HIS A 49 18.10 -14.67 5.99
C HIS A 49 19.31 -15.19 5.19
N PRO A 50 19.32 -16.43 4.67
CA PRO A 50 20.50 -17.03 4.04
C PRO A 50 20.94 -16.34 2.73
N LEU A 51 20.01 -15.67 2.04
CA LEU A 51 20.30 -14.91 0.82
C LEU A 51 20.79 -13.48 1.08
N ALA A 52 20.77 -12.99 2.32
CA ALA A 52 21.22 -11.65 2.64
C ALA A 52 22.73 -11.62 2.89
N MET A 53 23.46 -10.84 2.09
CA MET A 53 24.88 -10.56 2.31
C MET A 53 25.09 -9.69 3.56
N GLN A 54 24.10 -8.85 3.88
CA GLN A 54 24.07 -8.01 5.07
C GLN A 54 22.78 -8.28 5.83
N ASN A 55 22.89 -8.69 7.10
CA ASN A 55 21.71 -9.01 7.93
C ASN A 55 21.03 -7.76 8.49
N VAL A 56 21.74 -6.62 8.48
CA VAL A 56 21.24 -5.34 8.97
C VAL A 56 21.58 -4.26 7.96
N LEU A 57 20.57 -3.55 7.47
CA LEU A 57 20.76 -2.35 6.67
C LEU A 57 20.67 -1.13 7.59
N GLU A 58 21.78 -0.45 7.78
CA GLU A 58 21.85 0.78 8.57
C GLU A 58 21.60 2.00 7.70
N PHE A 59 20.91 3.00 8.25
CA PHE A 59 20.68 4.27 7.59
C PHE A 59 20.75 5.44 8.58
N GLY A 60 20.72 6.67 8.08
CA GLY A 60 20.61 7.84 8.95
C GLY A 60 19.15 8.21 9.15
N THR A 61 18.56 7.97 10.33
CA THR A 61 17.32 8.65 10.71
C THR A 61 17.64 9.96 11.40
N GLY A 62 17.15 11.07 10.87
CA GLY A 62 16.90 12.21 11.75
C GLY A 62 15.73 11.88 12.70
N PRO A 63 15.54 12.65 13.77
CA PRO A 63 14.48 12.39 14.75
C PRO A 63 13.08 12.47 14.13
N GLY A 64 12.19 11.57 14.59
CA GLY A 64 10.75 11.62 14.34
C GLY A 64 10.26 11.16 12.97
N GLY A 65 8.94 11.23 12.78
CA GLY A 65 8.25 10.93 11.53
C GLY A 65 7.54 9.57 11.46
N THR A 66 6.55 9.53 10.58
CA THR A 66 5.94 8.29 10.09
C THR A 66 6.93 7.60 9.15
N ILE A 67 6.95 6.27 9.23
CA ILE A 67 7.77 5.44 8.37
C ILE A 67 6.84 4.40 7.78
N SER A 68 7.04 4.09 6.50
CA SER A 68 6.41 2.95 5.84
C SER A 68 7.48 2.09 5.17
N LEU A 69 7.33 0.77 5.34
CA LEU A 69 8.14 -0.25 4.70
C LEU A 69 7.36 -0.96 3.60
N GLU A 70 8.02 -1.20 2.48
CA GLU A 70 7.47 -1.93 1.34
C GLU A 70 8.55 -2.88 0.79
N VAL A 71 8.14 -4.03 0.25
CA VAL A 71 9.04 -5.00 -0.39
C VAL A 71 8.52 -5.37 -1.77
N ALA A 72 9.43 -5.44 -2.74
CA ALA A 72 9.13 -5.81 -4.12
C ALA A 72 10.27 -6.63 -4.73
N GLY A 73 10.12 -7.95 -4.66
CA GLY A 73 11.17 -8.86 -5.09
C GLY A 73 12.45 -8.69 -4.25
N ASP A 74 13.52 -8.26 -4.90
CA ASP A 74 14.81 -8.02 -4.26
C ASP A 74 14.94 -6.59 -3.71
N ALA A 75 13.97 -5.72 -4.00
CA ALA A 75 13.96 -4.35 -3.54
C ALA A 75 13.22 -4.21 -2.19
N VAL A 76 13.84 -3.51 -1.24
CA VAL A 76 13.17 -3.02 -0.02
C VAL A 76 13.14 -1.51 -0.04
N GLY A 77 11.97 -0.93 0.19
CA GLY A 77 11.72 0.50 0.21
C GLY A 77 11.40 0.97 1.62
N LEU A 78 12.03 2.07 2.04
CA LEU A 78 11.74 2.75 3.28
C LEU A 78 11.41 4.22 2.97
N PHE A 79 10.19 4.61 3.29
CA PHE A 79 9.76 6.00 3.16
C PHE A 79 9.61 6.65 4.53
N ILE A 80 10.30 7.77 4.73
CA ILE A 80 10.33 8.53 5.97
C ILE A 80 9.62 9.86 5.71
N ASN A 81 8.47 10.05 6.35
CA ASN A 81 7.72 11.29 6.28
C ASN A 81 7.68 11.95 7.66
N LYS A 82 8.24 13.15 7.79
CA LYS A 82 8.31 13.87 9.07
C LYS A 82 7.12 14.77 9.36
N GLY A 83 6.07 14.69 8.54
CA GLY A 83 4.88 15.51 8.66
C GLY A 83 5.11 16.94 8.17
N PHE A 84 4.20 17.85 8.56
CA PHE A 84 4.24 19.24 8.13
C PHE A 84 5.43 20.00 8.76
N GLY A 85 6.28 20.60 7.92
CA GLY A 85 7.41 21.44 8.33
C GLY A 85 8.56 21.46 7.32
N TYR A 86 9.69 22.08 7.68
CA TYR A 86 10.87 22.27 6.82
C TYR A 86 11.70 21.00 6.54
N VAL A 87 11.21 19.81 6.91
CA VAL A 87 11.97 18.56 6.68
C VAL A 87 11.29 17.75 5.60
N ARG A 88 11.95 17.70 4.44
CA ARG A 88 11.50 16.94 3.28
C ARG A 88 11.41 15.44 3.61
N PRO A 89 10.43 14.74 3.01
CA PRO A 89 10.39 13.29 3.09
C PRO A 89 11.63 12.68 2.41
N ARG A 90 12.01 11.49 2.85
CA ARG A 90 13.12 10.72 2.28
C ARG A 90 12.64 9.35 1.87
N LEU A 91 12.95 8.96 0.64
CA LEU A 91 12.78 7.60 0.14
C LEU A 91 14.15 6.95 0.00
N LEU A 92 14.28 5.76 0.58
CA LEU A 92 15.44 4.89 0.45
C LEU A 92 14.97 3.57 -0.19
N ILE A 93 15.71 3.06 -1.18
CA ILE A 93 15.47 1.75 -1.78
C ILE A 93 16.79 0.99 -1.80
N TRP A 94 16.79 -0.23 -1.28
CA TRP A 94 17.95 -1.13 -1.31
C TRP A 94 17.63 -2.40 -2.07
N ASN A 95 18.68 -3.05 -2.58
CA ASN A 95 18.65 -4.48 -2.83
C ASN A 95 18.90 -5.19 -1.50
N TRP A 96 17.93 -5.89 -0.94
CA TRP A 96 18.10 -6.50 0.39
C TRP A 96 19.04 -7.72 0.38
N LYS A 97 19.23 -8.37 -0.78
CA LYS A 97 20.15 -9.51 -0.92
C LYS A 97 21.60 -9.06 -0.90
N THR A 98 21.94 -8.01 -1.64
CA THR A 98 23.32 -7.49 -1.67
C THR A 98 23.60 -6.49 -0.54
N GLY A 99 22.55 -5.82 -0.06
CA GLY A 99 22.62 -4.68 0.86
C GLY A 99 22.97 -3.36 0.18
N ASP A 100 23.04 -3.33 -1.15
CA ASP A 100 23.35 -2.10 -1.90
C ASP A 100 22.18 -1.11 -1.85
N LEU A 101 22.49 0.16 -1.61
CA LEU A 101 21.53 1.25 -1.70
C LEU A 101 21.34 1.64 -3.17
N ILE A 102 20.18 1.28 -3.73
CA ILE A 102 19.79 1.55 -5.12
C ILE A 102 19.36 3.01 -5.29
N TYR A 103 18.63 3.57 -4.33
CA TYR A 103 18.11 4.92 -4.43
C TYR A 103 18.02 5.61 -3.09
N ASP A 104 18.41 6.88 -3.06
CA ASP A 104 18.21 7.78 -1.92
C ASP A 104 17.84 9.16 -2.42
N SER A 105 16.62 9.57 -2.10
CA SER A 105 16.10 10.85 -2.54
C SER A 105 16.83 12.08 -1.98
N ASN A 106 17.73 11.91 -1.00
CA ASN A 106 18.57 12.98 -0.48
C ASN A 106 19.88 13.19 -1.26
N PHE A 107 20.36 12.18 -1.99
CA PHE A 107 21.62 12.26 -2.75
C PHE A 107 21.43 12.71 -4.20
N ILE A 108 20.20 12.66 -4.71
CA ILE A 108 19.88 13.19 -6.03
C ILE A 108 19.71 14.72 -6.01
N LYS A 109 20.00 15.36 -7.15
CA LYS A 109 19.89 16.81 -7.31
C LYS A 109 18.47 17.32 -7.05
N GLU A 110 17.47 16.54 -7.43
CA GLU A 110 16.05 16.85 -7.28
C GLU A 110 15.47 16.18 -6.04
N LYS A 111 15.61 16.84 -4.90
CA LYS A 111 15.00 16.37 -3.65
C LYS A 111 13.48 16.30 -3.77
N LEU A 112 12.86 15.33 -3.08
CA LEU A 112 11.41 15.22 -3.00
C LEU A 112 10.74 16.50 -2.52
N SER A 113 9.58 16.82 -3.10
CA SER A 113 8.72 17.89 -2.60
C SER A 113 8.26 17.61 -1.17
N GLU A 114 8.10 18.66 -0.37
CA GLU A 114 7.55 18.60 0.99
C GLU A 114 6.10 18.10 1.01
N SER A 115 5.42 18.17 -0.13
CA SER A 115 4.05 17.68 -0.29
C SER A 115 3.96 16.16 -0.45
N ILE A 116 5.07 15.44 -0.68
CA ILE A 116 5.04 13.98 -0.86
C ILE A 116 4.66 13.32 0.47
N SER A 117 3.59 12.52 0.46
CA SER A 117 2.97 11.99 1.67
C SER A 117 3.11 10.48 1.82
N SER A 118 3.22 9.73 0.72
CA SER A 118 3.32 8.26 0.75
C SER A 118 4.06 7.70 -0.47
N PHE A 119 4.43 6.44 -0.38
CA PHE A 119 5.20 5.66 -1.35
C PHE A 119 4.64 4.24 -1.41
N ALA A 120 4.62 3.64 -2.60
CA ALA A 120 4.37 2.21 -2.78
C ALA A 120 5.08 1.69 -4.02
N PHE A 121 5.55 0.45 -3.98
CA PHE A 121 6.04 -0.22 -5.18
C PHE A 121 4.89 -0.63 -6.11
N LEU A 122 5.08 -0.41 -7.41
CA LEU A 122 4.15 -0.86 -8.44
C LEU A 122 4.58 -2.19 -9.05
N ASN A 123 5.86 -2.48 -9.13
CA ASN A 123 6.42 -3.81 -9.40
C ASN A 123 7.88 -3.79 -8.92
N GLN A 124 8.72 -4.71 -9.40
CA GLN A 124 10.15 -4.78 -9.00
C GLN A 124 11.00 -3.60 -9.52
N ASN A 125 10.55 -2.88 -10.55
CA ASN A 125 11.31 -1.83 -11.24
C ASN A 125 10.52 -0.51 -11.37
N SER A 126 9.45 -0.34 -10.61
CA SER A 126 8.66 0.88 -10.60
C SER A 126 7.97 1.12 -9.27
N PHE A 127 7.74 2.40 -8.99
CA PHE A 127 7.07 2.84 -7.78
C PHE A 127 6.22 4.08 -8.04
N MET A 128 5.35 4.37 -7.08
CA MET A 128 4.51 5.55 -7.08
C MET A 128 4.74 6.37 -5.82
N LEU A 129 4.72 7.69 -5.98
CA LEU A 129 4.64 8.64 -4.88
C LEU A 129 3.31 9.39 -4.94
N THR A 130 2.73 9.68 -3.78
CA THR A 130 1.60 10.61 -3.66
C THR A 130 2.06 11.95 -3.12
N ALA A 131 1.47 13.03 -3.62
CA ALA A 131 1.52 14.34 -3.01
C ALA A 131 0.12 14.80 -2.61
N ALA A 132 -0.01 15.36 -1.40
CA ALA A 132 -1.26 15.97 -0.93
C ALA A 132 -1.43 17.44 -1.37
N GLY A 133 -0.46 18.02 -2.08
CA GLY A 133 -0.51 19.43 -2.52
C GLY A 133 -1.63 19.71 -3.52
N GLY A 134 -2.34 20.82 -3.34
CA GLY A 134 -3.46 21.22 -4.20
C GLY A 134 -4.61 20.22 -4.14
N ASN A 135 -4.94 19.62 -5.28
CA ASN A 135 -5.97 18.56 -5.39
C ASN A 135 -5.42 17.16 -5.17
N GLY A 136 -4.10 17.02 -5.03
CA GLY A 136 -3.40 15.75 -4.96
C GLY A 136 -2.86 15.29 -6.30
N THR A 137 -1.72 14.60 -6.25
CA THR A 137 -0.98 14.18 -7.44
C THR A 137 -0.29 12.86 -7.20
N LEU A 138 -0.27 12.00 -8.21
CA LEU A 138 0.49 10.75 -8.24
C LEU A 138 1.66 10.92 -9.19
N TYR A 139 2.85 10.54 -8.75
CA TYR A 139 4.06 10.53 -9.57
C TYR A 139 4.47 9.08 -9.80
N LEU A 140 4.56 8.67 -11.06
CA LEU A 140 4.92 7.31 -11.45
C LEU A 140 6.37 7.27 -11.89
N TYR A 141 7.19 6.43 -11.25
CA TYR A 141 8.61 6.31 -11.55
C TYR A 141 8.96 4.89 -11.98
N SER A 142 9.89 4.76 -12.91
CA SER A 142 10.63 3.52 -13.17
C SER A 142 12.07 3.67 -12.69
N PHE A 143 12.72 2.56 -12.35
CA PHE A 143 14.12 2.52 -11.96
C PHE A 143 14.73 1.14 -12.29
N GLU A 144 16.06 1.05 -12.36
CA GLU A 144 16.75 -0.21 -12.62
C GLU A 144 17.26 -0.81 -11.29
N PRO A 145 16.62 -1.87 -10.75
CA PRO A 145 16.99 -2.42 -9.45
C PRO A 145 18.35 -3.13 -9.44
N THR A 146 18.86 -3.51 -10.61
CA THR A 146 20.14 -4.23 -10.76
C THR A 146 21.32 -3.31 -11.09
N ALA A 147 21.08 -2.01 -11.25
CA ALA A 147 22.14 -1.07 -11.56
C ALA A 147 23.15 -1.00 -10.40
N PRO A 148 24.46 -1.04 -10.68
CA PRO A 148 25.46 -0.89 -9.64
C PRO A 148 25.42 0.55 -9.06
N GLY A 149 25.20 0.65 -7.76
CA GLY A 149 25.15 1.93 -7.04
C GLY A 149 23.81 2.66 -7.15
N LEU A 150 23.86 4.00 -7.02
CA LEU A 150 22.65 4.83 -7.01
C LEU A 150 22.07 4.97 -8.42
N SER A 151 20.92 4.35 -8.67
CA SER A 151 20.08 4.56 -9.84
C SER A 151 19.27 5.84 -9.69
N ILE A 152 19.16 6.63 -10.76
CA ILE A 152 18.26 7.78 -10.83
C ILE A 152 16.93 7.31 -11.42
N PRO A 153 15.82 7.33 -10.68
CA PRO A 153 14.52 6.94 -11.21
C PRO A 153 14.05 7.90 -12.32
N VAL A 154 13.37 7.36 -13.32
CA VAL A 154 12.78 8.11 -14.43
C VAL A 154 11.32 8.40 -14.09
N LEU A 155 10.96 9.69 -14.01
CA LEU A 155 9.57 10.11 -13.86
C LEU A 155 8.80 9.84 -15.17
N CYS A 156 7.94 8.84 -15.17
CA CYS A 156 7.23 8.39 -16.36
C CYS A 156 5.92 9.14 -16.61
N ALA A 157 5.18 9.49 -15.55
CA ALA A 157 3.92 10.22 -15.68
C ALA A 157 3.53 10.92 -14.37
N ILE A 158 2.74 11.98 -14.52
CA ILE A 158 2.07 12.70 -13.43
C ILE A 158 0.56 12.52 -13.60
N LEU A 159 -0.13 12.00 -12.58
CA LEU A 159 -1.57 11.78 -12.59
C LEU A 159 -2.25 12.64 -11.54
N ARG A 160 -3.13 13.57 -11.96
CA ARG A 160 -3.81 14.48 -11.05
C ARG A 160 -5.10 13.86 -10.51
N LEU A 161 -5.31 13.96 -9.20
CA LEU A 161 -6.57 13.61 -8.55
C LEU A 161 -7.70 14.59 -8.95
N PRO A 162 -8.99 14.24 -8.73
CA PRO A 162 -10.08 15.11 -9.14
C PRO A 162 -10.02 16.43 -8.39
N SER A 163 -10.36 17.51 -9.10
CA SER A 163 -10.32 18.85 -8.52
C SER A 163 -11.47 19.03 -7.53
N VAL A 164 -11.13 19.39 -6.29
CA VAL A 164 -12.11 19.74 -5.26
C VAL A 164 -11.99 21.24 -5.03
N PRO A 165 -13.09 22.01 -5.11
CA PRO A 165 -13.01 23.44 -4.85
C PRO A 165 -12.43 23.71 -3.45
N THR A 166 -11.39 24.55 -3.38
CA THR A 166 -10.70 24.87 -2.11
C THR A 166 -11.60 25.61 -1.12
N SER A 167 -12.69 26.21 -1.60
CA SER A 167 -13.76 26.77 -0.77
C SER A 167 -14.55 25.72 0.00
N ILE A 168 -14.49 24.45 -0.42
CA ILE A 168 -15.21 23.32 0.17
C ILE A 168 -14.26 22.49 1.04
N ALA A 169 -13.12 22.11 0.47
CA ALA A 169 -12.22 21.16 1.10
C ALA A 169 -10.76 21.33 0.65
N ILE A 170 -9.83 21.03 1.56
CA ILE A 170 -8.38 21.04 1.30
C ILE A 170 -7.83 19.65 1.56
N LEU A 171 -7.21 19.04 0.55
CA LEU A 171 -6.47 17.79 0.71
C LEU A 171 -5.23 18.07 1.56
N TYR A 172 -5.09 17.36 2.68
CA TYR A 172 -3.92 17.50 3.55
C TYR A 172 -3.17 16.18 3.75
N GLN A 173 -3.76 15.06 3.37
CA GLN A 173 -3.10 13.76 3.43
C GLN A 173 -3.56 12.87 2.27
N LEU A 174 -2.61 12.20 1.63
CA LEU A 174 -2.85 11.24 0.58
C LEU A 174 -1.94 10.02 0.78
N ASP A 175 -2.50 8.95 1.34
CA ASP A 175 -1.77 7.71 1.63
C ASP A 175 -2.02 6.68 0.53
N ILE A 176 -1.04 5.79 0.30
CA ILE A 176 -1.16 4.64 -0.59
C ILE A 176 -1.21 3.37 0.26
N HIS A 177 -2.09 2.44 -0.11
CA HIS A 177 -2.08 1.07 0.39
C HIS A 177 -2.02 0.13 -0.82
N SER A 178 -1.06 -0.79 -0.80
CA SER A 178 -0.90 -1.78 -1.87
C SER A 178 -0.62 -3.15 -1.30
N SER A 179 -0.87 -4.20 -2.08
CA SER A 179 -0.43 -5.55 -1.72
C SER A 179 1.09 -5.67 -1.85
N PRO A 180 1.74 -6.47 -0.99
CA PRO A 180 3.13 -6.88 -1.19
C PRO A 180 3.34 -7.39 -2.62
N ILE A 181 4.49 -7.06 -3.21
CA ILE A 181 4.90 -7.61 -4.49
C ILE A 181 5.80 -8.81 -4.22
N HIS A 182 5.24 -9.98 -4.44
CA HIS A 182 5.96 -11.23 -4.31
C HIS A 182 6.98 -11.40 -5.45
N SER A 183 8.17 -11.91 -5.12
CA SER A 183 9.16 -12.30 -6.13
C SER A 183 8.78 -13.54 -6.92
N GLY A 184 8.02 -14.45 -6.28
CA GLY A 184 7.81 -15.80 -6.77
C GLY A 184 6.79 -15.85 -7.91
N HIS A 185 7.15 -16.58 -8.97
CA HIS A 185 6.15 -17.12 -9.89
C HIS A 185 5.29 -18.11 -9.11
N CYS A 186 4.01 -17.80 -8.93
CA CYS A 186 3.02 -18.75 -8.42
C CYS A 186 2.69 -19.84 -9.47
N GLU A 187 3.68 -20.52 -10.02
CA GLU A 187 3.45 -21.54 -11.05
C GLU A 187 2.62 -22.73 -10.54
N ASN A 188 2.60 -22.94 -9.21
CA ASN A 188 1.92 -24.08 -8.60
C ASN A 188 0.62 -23.73 -7.86
N LEU A 189 0.19 -22.46 -7.85
CA LEU A 189 -1.05 -22.06 -7.18
C LEU A 189 -2.13 -21.79 -8.23
N SER A 190 -3.20 -22.59 -8.20
CA SER A 190 -4.36 -22.47 -9.10
C SER A 190 -5.06 -21.11 -9.07
N PHE A 191 -4.73 -20.23 -8.11
CA PHE A 191 -5.40 -18.97 -7.85
C PHE A 191 -4.45 -17.77 -7.71
N CYS A 192 -3.26 -17.79 -8.32
CA CYS A 192 -2.46 -16.57 -8.35
C CYS A 192 -2.89 -15.65 -9.48
N ASN A 193 -3.51 -14.55 -9.06
CA ASN A 193 -3.74 -13.40 -9.91
C ASN A 193 -2.39 -12.84 -10.42
N PRO A 194 -2.33 -12.37 -11.67
CA PRO A 194 -1.12 -11.76 -12.17
C PRO A 194 -0.84 -10.47 -11.36
N PRO A 195 0.44 -10.14 -11.05
CA PRO A 195 0.78 -9.00 -10.18
C PRO A 195 0.23 -7.65 -10.63
N ASP A 196 -0.08 -7.49 -11.92
CA ASP A 196 -0.64 -6.29 -12.52
C ASP A 196 -2.16 -6.13 -12.27
N SER A 197 -2.88 -7.20 -11.94
CA SER A 197 -4.31 -7.13 -11.59
C SER A 197 -4.54 -6.64 -10.16
N HIS A 198 -3.48 -6.58 -9.34
CA HIS A 198 -3.55 -6.16 -7.95
C HIS A 198 -4.16 -4.76 -7.81
N MET A 199 -4.81 -4.50 -6.68
CA MET A 199 -5.39 -3.21 -6.37
C MET A 199 -4.38 -2.31 -5.66
N VAL A 200 -4.59 -1.02 -5.84
CA VAL A 200 -3.98 0.06 -5.06
C VAL A 200 -5.12 0.89 -4.50
N VAL A 201 -5.04 1.20 -3.21
CA VAL A 201 -6.01 2.06 -2.51
C VAL A 201 -5.32 3.38 -2.20
N LEU A 202 -5.89 4.47 -2.71
CA LEU A 202 -5.47 5.83 -2.37
C LEU A 202 -6.42 6.36 -1.30
N SER A 203 -5.92 6.60 -0.09
CA SER A 203 -6.68 7.16 1.02
C SER A 203 -6.44 8.66 1.09
N ALA A 204 -7.44 9.45 0.73
CA ALA A 204 -7.38 10.90 0.74
C ALA A 204 -8.13 11.46 1.96
N ARG A 205 -7.51 12.40 2.68
CA ARG A 205 -8.16 13.16 3.76
C ARG A 205 -8.26 14.63 3.44
N TYR A 206 -9.49 15.11 3.56
CA TYR A 206 -9.86 16.48 3.28
C TYR A 206 -10.24 17.17 4.57
N ALA A 207 -9.69 18.36 4.82
CA ALA A 207 -10.20 19.28 5.83
C ALA A 207 -11.42 19.98 5.22
N ILE A 208 -12.58 19.84 5.85
CA ILE A 208 -13.83 20.43 5.36
C ILE A 208 -14.09 21.72 6.13
N ASP A 209 -14.33 22.79 5.38
CA ASP A 209 -14.50 24.14 5.92
C ASP A 209 -13.34 24.53 6.85
N SER A 210 -12.36 25.26 6.32
CA SER A 210 -11.18 25.70 7.08
C SER A 210 -11.52 26.52 8.34
N ARG A 211 -12.78 26.94 8.52
CA ARG A 211 -13.27 27.67 9.69
C ARG A 211 -13.68 26.74 10.84
N ILE A 212 -13.87 25.44 10.62
CA ILE A 212 -14.25 24.46 11.66
C ILE A 212 -13.08 23.51 11.91
N PRO A 213 -12.21 23.80 12.90
CA PRO A 213 -11.11 22.92 13.23
C PRO A 213 -11.59 21.50 13.55
N GLY A 214 -10.93 20.50 12.95
CA GLY A 214 -11.15 19.09 13.25
C GLY A 214 -12.22 18.39 12.40
N LEU A 215 -12.98 19.11 11.57
CA LEU A 215 -13.86 18.47 10.60
C LEU A 215 -13.02 17.97 9.42
N SER A 216 -12.88 16.65 9.32
CA SER A 216 -12.20 16.01 8.20
C SER A 216 -13.04 14.86 7.65
N GLU A 217 -13.02 14.70 6.34
CA GLU A 217 -13.54 13.52 5.67
C GLU A 217 -12.41 12.71 5.09
N GLN A 218 -12.55 11.39 5.17
CA GLN A 218 -11.69 10.45 4.50
C GLN A 218 -12.48 9.77 3.38
N CYS A 219 -11.88 9.70 2.21
CA CYS A 219 -12.36 8.90 1.10
C CYS A 219 -11.24 8.05 0.54
N SER A 220 -11.65 7.02 -0.22
CA SER A 220 -10.73 6.06 -0.80
C SER A 220 -11.00 5.87 -2.28
N PHE A 221 -9.93 5.85 -3.07
CA PHE A 221 -9.95 5.52 -4.48
C PHE A 221 -9.30 4.15 -4.69
N PHE A 222 -10.02 3.24 -5.32
CA PHE A 222 -9.55 1.90 -5.64
C PHE A 222 -9.18 1.86 -7.12
N VAL A 223 -7.94 1.49 -7.43
CA VAL A 223 -7.41 1.49 -8.80
C VAL A 223 -6.66 0.20 -9.05
N HIS A 224 -6.85 -0.45 -10.20
CA HIS A 224 -5.96 -1.55 -10.56
C HIS A 224 -4.55 -1.04 -10.87
N LYS A 225 -3.55 -1.79 -10.43
CA LYS A 225 -2.13 -1.52 -10.63
C LYS A 225 -1.76 -1.45 -12.11
N ARG A 226 -2.35 -2.31 -12.96
CA ARG A 226 -2.19 -2.27 -14.44
C ARG A 226 -2.48 -0.90 -15.05
N THR A 227 -3.36 -0.09 -14.44
CA THR A 227 -3.61 1.28 -14.90
C THR A 227 -2.33 2.09 -14.81
N PHE A 228 -1.65 2.09 -13.66
CA PHE A 228 -0.39 2.81 -13.47
C PHE A 228 0.75 2.21 -14.30
N LEU A 229 0.86 0.89 -14.34
CA LEU A 229 1.88 0.21 -15.16
C LEU A 229 1.71 0.50 -16.66
N GLY A 230 0.48 0.64 -17.15
CA GLY A 230 0.20 1.05 -18.52
C GLY A 230 0.79 2.42 -18.86
N TYR A 231 0.65 3.40 -17.96
CA TYR A 231 1.29 4.72 -18.12
C TYR A 231 2.82 4.62 -18.08
N ILE A 232 3.39 3.83 -17.17
CA ILE A 232 4.85 3.65 -17.09
C ILE A 232 5.39 3.05 -18.39
N ASN A 233 4.81 1.93 -18.84
CA ASN A 233 5.24 1.25 -20.06
C ASN A 233 5.12 2.14 -21.30
N GLN A 234 4.11 3.01 -21.35
CA GLN A 234 3.90 3.92 -22.46
C GLN A 234 4.95 5.04 -22.53
N PHE A 235 5.44 5.53 -21.37
CA PHE A 235 6.20 6.77 -21.30
C PHE A 235 7.65 6.63 -20.80
N GLN A 236 8.07 5.45 -20.33
CA GLN A 236 9.43 5.24 -19.80
C GLN A 236 10.58 5.41 -20.82
N HIS A 237 10.28 5.37 -22.13
CA HIS A 237 11.27 5.48 -23.21
C HIS A 237 11.01 6.66 -24.15
N VAL A 238 10.14 7.59 -23.76
CA VAL A 238 9.71 8.68 -24.62
C VAL A 238 10.48 9.95 -24.25
N ASP A 239 11.26 10.49 -25.20
CA ASP A 239 11.99 11.75 -25.02
C ASP A 239 11.10 13.01 -25.04
N ILE A 240 9.81 12.82 -25.34
CA ILE A 240 8.78 13.84 -25.25
C ILE A 240 8.42 13.96 -23.76
N GLY A 241 8.72 15.11 -23.15
CA GLY A 241 8.69 15.33 -21.70
C GLY A 241 7.48 14.75 -20.93
N VAL A 242 7.63 14.68 -19.60
CA VAL A 242 6.74 13.93 -18.71
C VAL A 242 5.26 14.33 -18.90
N PRO A 243 4.37 13.37 -19.26
CA PRO A 243 2.95 13.67 -19.42
C PRO A 243 2.29 13.96 -18.07
N ASP A 244 1.47 15.02 -18.07
CA ASP A 244 0.64 15.45 -16.94
C ASP A 244 -0.84 15.21 -17.27
N MET A 245 -1.43 14.19 -16.64
CA MET A 245 -2.76 13.68 -16.96
C MET A 245 -3.81 14.15 -15.95
N GLU A 246 -4.83 14.82 -16.46
CA GLU A 246 -6.01 15.19 -15.67
C GLU A 246 -6.89 13.98 -15.32
N TRP A 247 -7.62 14.07 -14.20
CA TRP A 247 -8.51 13.02 -13.68
C TRP A 247 -9.43 12.42 -14.74
N LYS A 248 -10.06 13.24 -15.58
CA LYS A 248 -11.00 12.77 -16.61
C LYS A 248 -10.35 11.80 -17.61
N ARG A 249 -9.03 11.92 -17.84
CA ARG A 249 -8.30 11.09 -18.80
C ARG A 249 -7.88 9.74 -18.22
N TRP A 250 -7.55 9.67 -16.93
CA TRP A 250 -6.98 8.46 -16.33
C TRP A 250 -7.88 7.82 -15.26
N GLY A 251 -8.67 8.61 -14.54
CA GLY A 251 -9.31 8.20 -13.29
C GLY A 251 -10.75 7.72 -13.41
N GLU A 252 -11.63 8.45 -14.11
CA GLU A 252 -13.08 8.19 -14.11
C GLU A 252 -13.45 6.73 -14.44
N MET A 253 -12.81 6.16 -15.45
CA MET A 253 -13.10 4.79 -15.91
C MET A 253 -12.34 3.72 -15.13
N ASN A 254 -11.22 4.08 -14.47
CA ASN A 254 -10.28 3.12 -13.90
C ASN A 254 -10.26 3.10 -12.38
N THR A 255 -11.09 3.94 -11.75
CA THR A 255 -11.17 4.07 -10.30
C THR A 255 -12.56 3.72 -9.78
N ARG A 256 -12.63 3.34 -8.51
CA ARG A 256 -13.85 3.37 -7.70
C ARG A 256 -13.62 4.30 -6.52
N PHE A 257 -14.57 5.18 -6.24
CA PHE A 257 -14.60 6.04 -5.07
C PHE A 257 -15.52 5.45 -4.00
N LEU A 258 -15.07 5.40 -2.75
CA LEU A 258 -15.93 5.15 -1.59
C LEU A 258 -15.62 6.15 -0.47
N LYS A 259 -16.66 6.74 0.11
CA LYS A 259 -16.54 7.47 1.37
C LYS A 259 -16.41 6.49 2.54
N THR A 260 -15.39 6.69 3.35
CA THR A 260 -15.13 5.87 4.54
C THR A 260 -15.56 6.64 5.80
N THR A 261 -16.51 6.09 6.55
CA THR A 261 -17.30 6.86 7.52
C THR A 261 -16.65 7.09 8.89
N SER A 262 -15.44 6.63 9.19
CA SER A 262 -14.70 7.08 10.39
C SER A 262 -13.31 6.46 10.54
N GLY A 263 -12.38 7.26 11.06
CA GLY A 263 -11.09 6.81 11.58
C GLY A 263 -10.02 6.48 10.54
N ARG A 264 -8.85 6.04 11.01
CA ARG A 264 -7.82 5.45 10.14
C ARG A 264 -8.38 4.14 9.57
N SER A 265 -8.79 4.16 8.30
CA SER A 265 -9.16 2.94 7.60
C SER A 265 -7.98 1.98 7.59
N ASN A 266 -8.17 0.80 8.19
CA ASN A 266 -7.22 -0.29 8.12
C ASN A 266 -7.58 -1.13 6.90
N PHE A 267 -7.09 -0.71 5.75
CA PHE A 267 -7.16 -1.51 4.54
C PHE A 267 -6.11 -2.62 4.62
N CYS A 268 -6.53 -3.84 4.28
CA CYS A 268 -5.60 -4.83 3.78
C CYS A 268 -5.92 -5.10 2.31
N VAL A 269 -4.90 -5.03 1.48
CA VAL A 269 -5.02 -5.27 0.04
C VAL A 269 -4.31 -6.58 -0.26
N HIS A 270 -5.00 -7.52 -0.89
CA HIS A 270 -4.41 -8.77 -1.36
C HIS A 270 -4.91 -9.09 -2.77
N GLY A 271 -4.05 -8.87 -3.75
CA GLY A 271 -4.41 -9.03 -5.15
C GLY A 271 -5.54 -8.06 -5.52
N ASP A 272 -6.63 -8.61 -6.04
CA ASP A 272 -7.84 -7.90 -6.45
C ASP A 272 -8.87 -7.70 -5.31
N ARG A 273 -8.56 -8.18 -4.10
CA ARG A 273 -9.43 -8.09 -2.93
C ARG A 273 -8.91 -7.08 -1.94
N ILE A 274 -9.83 -6.33 -1.35
CA ILE A 274 -9.55 -5.37 -0.29
C ILE A 274 -10.45 -5.67 0.90
N ALA A 275 -9.84 -5.92 2.05
CA ALA A 275 -10.52 -6.01 3.32
C ALA A 275 -10.50 -4.64 4.01
N LEU A 276 -11.69 -4.14 4.36
CA LEU A 276 -11.88 -2.97 5.21
C LEU A 276 -12.44 -3.44 6.55
N TYR A 277 -11.61 -3.32 7.59
CA TYR A 277 -12.05 -3.62 8.95
C TYR A 277 -12.65 -2.37 9.61
N ASN A 278 -13.89 -2.51 10.09
CA ASN A 278 -14.57 -1.49 10.87
C ASN A 278 -14.45 -1.84 12.36
N SER A 279 -13.63 -1.08 13.09
CA SER A 279 -13.39 -1.31 14.51
C SER A 279 -14.60 -1.01 15.39
N ASN A 280 -15.57 -0.21 14.93
CA ASN A 280 -16.74 0.17 15.71
C ASN A 280 -17.81 -0.92 15.69
N THR A 281 -17.97 -1.59 14.55
CA THR A 281 -18.93 -2.69 14.37
C THR A 281 -18.29 -4.07 14.51
N HIS A 282 -16.96 -4.14 14.66
CA HIS A 282 -16.19 -5.39 14.64
C HIS A 282 -16.48 -6.23 13.40
N SER A 283 -16.78 -5.58 12.28
CA SER A 283 -17.08 -6.23 11.02
C SER A 283 -15.97 -5.98 10.00
N ILE A 284 -15.83 -6.93 9.09
CA ILE A 284 -14.95 -6.83 7.94
C ILE A 284 -15.81 -6.80 6.69
N THR A 285 -15.52 -5.86 5.80
CA THR A 285 -16.10 -5.80 4.47
C THR A 285 -15.01 -6.12 3.46
N ILE A 286 -15.26 -7.12 2.62
CA ILE A 286 -14.36 -7.51 1.54
C ILE A 286 -14.93 -6.96 0.24
N PHE A 287 -14.15 -6.12 -0.42
CA PHE A 287 -14.38 -5.65 -1.78
C PHE A 287 -13.57 -6.53 -2.73
N ASN A 288 -14.20 -7.12 -3.72
CA ASN A 288 -13.57 -7.96 -4.73
C ASN A 288 -13.73 -7.30 -6.10
N PHE A 289 -12.61 -6.87 -6.68
CA PHE A 289 -12.55 -6.24 -8.00
C PHE A 289 -12.26 -7.24 -9.13
N ASN A 290 -12.17 -8.53 -8.81
CA ASN A 290 -12.18 -9.59 -9.80
C ASN A 290 -13.61 -9.81 -10.28
N MET A 291 -13.94 -9.29 -11.45
CA MET A 291 -15.22 -9.52 -12.10
C MET A 291 -15.09 -10.72 -13.03
N PRO A 292 -15.53 -11.93 -12.62
CA PRO A 292 -15.54 -13.08 -13.53
C PRO A 292 -16.43 -12.78 -14.73
N SER A 293 -15.95 -13.12 -15.93
CA SER A 293 -16.67 -12.86 -17.19
C SER A 293 -17.99 -13.63 -17.30
N SER A 294 -18.18 -14.69 -16.51
CA SER A 294 -19.39 -15.52 -16.49
C SER A 294 -19.60 -16.17 -15.13
N MET A 295 -20.05 -15.41 -14.12
CA MET A 295 -20.55 -16.03 -12.88
C MET A 295 -22.05 -16.29 -12.99
N SER A 296 -22.46 -17.55 -12.81
CA SER A 296 -23.85 -17.87 -12.48
C SER A 296 -24.12 -17.41 -11.05
N ILE A 297 -24.79 -16.27 -10.90
CA ILE A 297 -25.08 -15.59 -9.61
C ILE A 297 -25.90 -16.45 -8.62
N SER A 298 -26.38 -17.63 -9.04
CA SER A 298 -27.36 -18.44 -8.32
C SER A 298 -26.90 -19.08 -7.00
N GLU A 299 -25.60 -19.13 -6.68
CA GLU A 299 -25.11 -20.02 -5.60
C GLU A 299 -24.51 -19.34 -4.36
N VAL A 300 -24.30 -18.01 -4.35
CA VAL A 300 -23.75 -17.34 -3.15
C VAL A 300 -24.60 -16.14 -2.71
N PRO A 301 -25.45 -16.30 -1.67
CA PRO A 301 -26.51 -15.33 -1.33
C PRO A 301 -26.05 -14.00 -0.70
N THR A 302 -24.74 -13.72 -0.60
CA THR A 302 -24.22 -12.55 0.14
C THR A 302 -23.43 -11.55 -0.69
N TYR A 303 -23.18 -11.79 -1.97
CA TYR A 303 -22.48 -10.81 -2.81
C TYR A 303 -23.43 -9.73 -3.33
N ARG A 304 -23.04 -8.47 -3.14
CA ARG A 304 -23.68 -7.32 -3.78
C ARG A 304 -22.79 -6.77 -4.88
N LEU A 305 -23.27 -6.78 -6.12
CA LEU A 305 -22.61 -6.13 -7.26
C LEU A 305 -22.81 -4.62 -7.20
N HIS A 306 -21.74 -3.87 -7.46
CA HIS A 306 -21.74 -2.42 -7.62
C HIS A 306 -21.02 -2.04 -8.92
N ASP A 307 -21.78 -1.80 -9.97
CA ASP A 307 -21.32 -1.43 -11.31
C ASP A 307 -21.73 -0.01 -11.71
N GLU A 308 -22.79 0.52 -11.09
CA GLU A 308 -23.24 1.89 -11.31
C GLU A 308 -22.17 2.95 -11.02
N PRO A 309 -22.17 4.10 -11.73
CA PRO A 309 -21.28 5.20 -11.41
C PRO A 309 -21.48 5.68 -9.97
N SER A 310 -20.41 5.76 -9.20
CA SER A 310 -20.47 6.43 -7.90
C SER A 310 -20.20 7.91 -8.12
N SER A 311 -21.16 8.73 -7.74
CA SER A 311 -21.04 10.18 -7.63
C SER A 311 -21.38 10.60 -6.22
N GLU A 312 -20.48 11.31 -5.56
CA GLU A 312 -20.74 11.81 -4.21
C GLU A 312 -20.60 13.33 -4.17
N TYR A 313 -21.69 13.99 -3.77
CA TYR A 313 -21.70 15.40 -3.42
C TYR A 313 -20.97 15.57 -2.07
N PRO A 314 -20.11 16.58 -1.89
CA PRO A 314 -19.94 17.78 -2.72
C PRO A 314 -18.86 17.70 -3.81
N TYR A 315 -18.20 16.55 -3.97
CA TYR A 315 -16.97 16.49 -4.75
C TYR A 315 -17.18 16.40 -6.28
N ASN A 316 -18.39 16.06 -6.73
CA ASN A 316 -18.72 15.87 -8.16
C ASN A 316 -17.71 14.94 -8.87
N ILE A 317 -17.22 13.92 -8.16
CA ILE A 317 -16.30 12.91 -8.68
C ILE A 317 -17.16 11.80 -9.26
N SER A 318 -16.96 11.47 -10.53
CA SER A 318 -17.52 10.26 -11.13
C SER A 318 -16.45 9.17 -11.22
N THR A 319 -16.80 7.96 -10.80
CA THR A 319 -15.93 6.77 -10.90
C THR A 319 -16.75 5.54 -11.26
N ARG A 320 -16.19 4.57 -12.01
CA ARG A 320 -16.97 3.49 -12.63
C ARG A 320 -16.40 2.08 -12.49
N LEU A 321 -15.33 1.86 -11.72
CA LEU A 321 -14.72 0.54 -11.61
C LEU A 321 -15.64 -0.45 -10.84
N PRO A 322 -16.15 -1.53 -11.46
CA PRO A 322 -17.11 -2.42 -10.81
C PRO A 322 -16.46 -3.30 -9.72
N TYR A 323 -17.26 -3.72 -8.73
CA TYR A 323 -16.81 -4.66 -7.69
C TYR A 323 -17.96 -5.42 -7.04
N TYR A 324 -17.63 -6.53 -6.38
CA TYR A 324 -18.51 -7.22 -5.43
C TYR A 324 -18.14 -6.84 -4.00
N SER A 325 -19.14 -6.70 -3.12
CA SER A 325 -18.90 -6.59 -1.67
C SER A 325 -19.55 -7.73 -0.90
N THR A 326 -18.87 -8.22 0.12
CA THR A 326 -19.43 -9.08 1.18
C THR A 326 -18.97 -8.56 2.54
N SER A 327 -19.80 -8.74 3.57
CA SER A 327 -19.48 -8.29 4.93
C SER A 327 -19.77 -9.40 5.94
N CYS A 328 -18.93 -9.49 6.97
CA CYS A 328 -19.08 -10.45 8.06
C CYS A 328 -18.71 -9.79 9.39
N GLU A 329 -19.42 -10.14 10.46
CA GLU A 329 -19.07 -9.74 11.82
C GLU A 329 -18.05 -10.74 12.39
N LEU A 330 -16.94 -10.24 12.95
CA LEU A 330 -15.88 -11.08 13.50
C LEU A 330 -16.09 -11.40 14.99
N GLY A 331 -17.03 -10.73 15.66
CA GLY A 331 -17.36 -10.92 17.08
C GLY A 331 -16.27 -10.46 18.06
N GLU A 332 -15.09 -10.05 17.58
CA GLU A 332 -13.95 -9.65 18.41
C GLU A 332 -13.17 -8.48 17.79
N ARG A 333 -12.42 -7.76 18.64
CA ARG A 333 -11.61 -6.63 18.21
C ARG A 333 -10.19 -7.07 17.79
N PHE A 334 -9.79 -6.67 16.60
CA PHE A 334 -8.40 -6.75 16.13
C PHE A 334 -7.73 -5.38 16.11
N LEU A 335 -6.41 -5.38 16.27
CA LEU A 335 -5.59 -4.19 16.05
C LEU A 335 -5.39 -3.93 14.56
N ASN A 336 -5.13 -4.99 13.82
CA ASN A 336 -5.03 -4.97 12.37
C ASN A 336 -5.52 -6.30 11.80
N CYS A 337 -5.89 -6.31 10.53
CA CYS A 337 -6.27 -7.51 9.81
C CYS A 337 -5.48 -7.57 8.52
N MET A 338 -5.11 -8.77 8.11
CA MET A 338 -4.65 -9.07 6.77
C MET A 338 -5.61 -10.04 6.11
N ILE A 339 -5.66 -10.04 4.79
CA ILE A 339 -6.39 -11.03 4.00
C ILE A 339 -5.38 -11.71 3.09
N ASP A 340 -5.52 -13.03 2.93
CA ASP A 340 -4.90 -13.76 1.82
C ASP A 340 -6.00 -14.37 0.94
N THR A 341 -5.64 -15.22 -0.02
CA THR A 341 -6.59 -15.82 -0.97
C THR A 341 -7.79 -16.50 -0.29
N GLU A 342 -7.59 -17.09 0.91
CA GLU A 342 -8.58 -17.97 1.56
C GLU A 342 -8.85 -17.61 3.03
N ARG A 343 -8.05 -16.72 3.62
CA ARG A 343 -8.02 -16.51 5.07
C ARG A 343 -7.98 -15.03 5.45
N ILE A 344 -8.49 -14.73 6.64
CA ILE A 344 -8.27 -13.44 7.32
C ILE A 344 -7.32 -13.70 8.48
N ILE A 345 -6.26 -12.91 8.57
CA ILE A 345 -5.27 -12.95 9.63
C ILE A 345 -5.47 -11.73 10.52
N GLY A 346 -6.04 -11.92 11.70
CA GLY A 346 -6.21 -10.88 12.70
C GLY A 346 -5.01 -10.77 13.63
N LEU A 347 -4.51 -9.55 13.86
CA LEU A 347 -3.45 -9.26 14.81
C LEU A 347 -4.04 -8.69 16.10
N LYS A 348 -3.70 -9.29 17.25
CA LYS A 348 -4.10 -8.80 18.57
C LYS A 348 -2.90 -8.57 19.48
N LYS A 349 -3.03 -7.61 20.38
CA LYS A 349 -2.10 -7.42 21.50
C LYS A 349 -2.54 -8.29 22.66
N VAL A 350 -1.67 -9.18 23.12
CA VAL A 350 -1.92 -10.06 24.25
C VAL A 350 -1.43 -9.40 25.54
N GLU A 351 -0.23 -8.82 25.50
CA GLU A 351 0.39 -8.11 26.64
C GLU A 351 1.15 -6.87 26.15
N ALA A 352 1.77 -6.10 27.06
CA ALA A 352 2.44 -4.83 26.73
C ALA A 352 3.42 -4.93 25.54
N ASN A 353 4.13 -6.06 25.45
CA ASN A 353 5.15 -6.35 24.43
C ASN A 353 4.84 -7.61 23.59
N ASN A 354 3.70 -8.28 23.80
CA ASN A 354 3.37 -9.52 23.12
C ASN A 354 2.21 -9.32 22.14
N MET A 355 2.43 -9.76 20.91
CA MET A 355 1.46 -9.73 19.81
C MET A 355 1.15 -11.17 19.40
N ALA A 356 -0.12 -11.47 19.13
CA ALA A 356 -0.55 -12.77 18.64
C ALA A 356 -1.30 -12.63 17.31
N LEU A 357 -1.03 -13.57 16.41
CA LEU A 357 -1.69 -13.73 15.12
C LEU A 357 -2.80 -14.78 15.23
N TYR A 358 -3.97 -14.44 14.70
CA TYR A 358 -5.16 -15.28 14.64
C TYR A 358 -5.51 -15.51 13.17
N ILE A 359 -5.65 -16.76 12.75
CA ILE A 359 -5.93 -17.11 11.34
C ILE A 359 -7.34 -17.69 11.26
N TYR A 360 -8.19 -17.05 10.45
CA TYR A 360 -9.56 -17.45 10.16
C TYR A 360 -9.60 -17.99 8.73
N ASP A 361 -10.04 -19.23 8.55
CA ASP A 361 -10.16 -19.89 7.26
C ASP A 361 -11.61 -19.86 6.75
N PHE A 362 -11.82 -19.41 5.52
CA PHE A 362 -13.13 -19.34 4.87
C PHE A 362 -13.42 -20.55 3.99
N SER A 363 -12.46 -21.45 3.77
CA SER A 363 -12.68 -22.68 3.04
C SER A 363 -13.60 -23.62 3.85
N ARG A 364 -14.84 -23.79 3.36
CA ARG A 364 -15.76 -24.86 3.77
C ARG A 364 -16.37 -25.49 2.54
#